data_AF-A0A6L0XQM1-F1
#
_entry.id   AF-A0A6L0XQM1-F1
#
_cell.length_a   1.000
_cell.length_b   1.000
_cell.length_c   1.000
_cell.angle_alpha   90.00
_cell.angle_beta   90.00
_cell.angle_gamma   90.00
#
_symmetry.space_group_name_H-M   'P 1'
#
loop_
_entity.id
_entity.type
_entity.pdbx_description
1 polymer ?
#
loop_
_entity_poly.entity_id
_entity_poly.type
_entity_poly.pdbx_seq_one_letter_code
_entity_poly.pdbx_strand_id
1 'polypeptide(L)'
;MLRSEVLDAEVAKSVEAYSTAVTPFAERRSGLYLTKFEVARIIGERAKQIASGAAMSLPGTASGLDSVETAERCTNPRSLAVDPVMMAKYDLLQRKIRMLVRRVWPDGAVETIPVNELMVDVTMLDLQY
;
A
#
# COMPACT_ATOMS: atom_id res chain seq x y z
N MET A 1 -26.63 20.61 15.35
CA MET A 1 -25.22 20.86 15.71
C MET A 1 -24.65 19.77 16.64
N LEU A 2 -25.41 19.22 17.58
CA LEU A 2 -24.94 18.14 18.48
C LEU A 2 -24.47 16.82 17.80
N ARG A 3 -24.97 16.48 16.59
CA ARG A 3 -24.59 15.23 15.91
C ARG A 3 -23.18 15.25 15.31
N SER A 4 -22.68 16.41 14.89
CA SER A 4 -21.32 16.51 14.33
C SER A 4 -20.26 16.42 15.41
N GLU A 5 -20.47 17.07 16.56
CA GLU A 5 -19.52 17.07 17.68
C GLU A 5 -19.31 15.67 18.28
N VAL A 6 -20.37 14.86 18.35
CA VAL A 6 -20.29 13.48 18.84
C VAL A 6 -19.53 12.59 17.83
N LEU A 7 -19.77 12.78 16.53
CA LEU A 7 -19.02 12.08 15.48
C LEU A 7 -17.54 12.47 15.48
N ASP A 8 -17.23 13.76 15.63
CA ASP A 8 -15.86 14.26 15.68
C ASP A 8 -15.12 13.72 16.92
N ALA A 9 -15.81 13.59 18.06
CA ALA A 9 -15.25 13.00 19.28
C ALA A 9 -15.02 11.48 19.17
N GLU A 10 -15.93 10.74 18.54
CA GLU A 10 -15.74 9.30 18.27
C GLU A 10 -14.61 9.06 17.28
N VAL A 11 -14.52 9.89 16.24
CA VAL A 11 -13.41 9.86 15.28
C VAL A 11 -12.10 10.20 15.99
N ALA A 12 -12.04 11.25 16.82
CA ALA A 12 -10.85 11.62 17.58
C ALA A 12 -10.38 10.49 18.52
N LYS A 13 -11.32 9.82 19.21
CA LYS A 13 -11.02 8.68 20.08
C LYS A 13 -10.52 7.47 19.31
N SER A 14 -11.04 7.27 18.09
CA SER A 14 -10.50 6.25 17.19
C SER A 14 -9.08 6.61 16.72
N VAL A 15 -8.82 7.89 16.41
CA VAL A 15 -7.51 8.42 15.96
C VAL A 15 -6.44 8.27 17.04
N GLU A 16 -6.76 8.55 18.31
CA GLU A 16 -5.86 8.34 19.45
C GLU A 16 -5.48 6.87 19.69
N ALA A 17 -6.32 5.92 19.28
CA ALA A 17 -6.03 4.48 19.39
C ALA A 17 -5.06 3.97 18.31
N TYR A 18 -4.68 4.80 17.32
CA TYR A 18 -3.64 4.46 16.34
C TYR A 18 -2.29 4.96 16.83
N SER A 19 -1.65 4.20 17.71
CA SER A 19 -0.22 4.38 17.99
C SER A 19 0.56 4.30 16.67
N THR A 20 1.27 5.39 16.34
CA THR A 20 2.15 5.47 15.17
C THR A 20 3.47 4.73 15.41
N ALA A 21 3.71 4.21 16.61
CA ALA A 21 4.93 3.49 16.94
C ALA A 21 4.99 2.17 16.17
N VAL A 22 6.06 2.00 15.39
CA VAL A 22 6.38 0.75 14.72
C VAL A 22 6.83 -0.26 15.78
N THR A 23 6.19 -1.42 15.82
CA THR A 23 6.58 -2.50 16.74
C THR A 23 7.93 -3.07 16.30
N PRO A 24 8.94 -3.18 17.19
CA PRO A 24 10.24 -3.73 16.82
C PRO A 24 10.14 -5.22 16.47
N PHE A 25 11.04 -5.69 15.59
CA PHE A 25 10.97 -7.06 15.06
C PHE A 25 10.92 -8.16 16.14
N ALA A 26 11.68 -8.00 17.23
CA ALA A 26 11.79 -8.98 18.30
C ALA A 26 10.47 -9.20 19.09
N GLU A 27 9.57 -8.23 19.09
CA GLU A 27 8.30 -8.28 19.84
C GLU A 27 7.13 -8.75 18.96
N ARG A 28 7.35 -8.98 17.66
CA ARG A 28 6.29 -9.36 16.71
C ARG A 28 6.00 -10.85 16.82
N ARG A 29 4.71 -11.19 16.99
CA ARG A 29 4.20 -12.57 16.94
C ARG A 29 3.74 -12.95 15.54
N SER A 30 3.41 -11.98 14.70
CA SER A 30 2.84 -12.23 13.37
C SER A 30 3.89 -12.64 12.33
N GLY A 31 3.43 -13.31 11.26
CA GLY A 31 4.29 -13.82 10.20
C GLY A 31 4.86 -12.73 9.28
N LEU A 32 5.98 -13.04 8.62
CA LEU A 32 6.70 -12.15 7.69
C LEU A 32 5.94 -11.86 6.39
N TYR A 33 4.98 -12.71 6.02
CA TYR A 33 4.23 -12.59 4.78
C TYR A 33 2.99 -11.72 4.94
N LEU A 34 2.67 -10.96 3.90
CA LEU A 34 1.37 -10.33 3.76
C LEU A 34 0.29 -11.38 3.49
N THR A 35 -0.85 -11.22 4.15
CA THR A 35 -2.03 -12.03 3.85
C THR A 35 -2.67 -11.54 2.56
N LYS A 36 -3.41 -12.42 1.88
CA LYS A 36 -4.18 -12.06 0.67
C LYS A 36 -5.11 -10.85 0.85
N PHE A 37 -5.65 -10.65 2.06
CA PHE A 37 -6.51 -9.52 2.40
C PHE A 37 -5.73 -8.22 2.55
N GLU A 38 -4.57 -8.27 3.19
CA GLU A 38 -3.67 -7.12 3.31
C GLU A 38 -3.16 -6.70 1.92
N VAL A 39 -2.74 -7.66 1.08
CA VAL A 39 -2.32 -7.40 -0.30
C VAL A 39 -3.43 -6.67 -1.07
N ALA A 40 -4.65 -7.23 -1.10
CA ALA A 40 -5.77 -6.62 -1.82
C ALA A 40 -6.08 -5.20 -1.31
N ARG A 41 -6.06 -5.00 0.00
CA ARG A 41 -6.32 -3.69 0.61
C ARG A 41 -5.23 -2.67 0.28
N ILE A 42 -3.96 -3.05 0.39
CA ILE A 42 -2.81 -2.18 0.08
C ILE A 42 -2.85 -1.75 -1.39
N ILE A 43 -3.09 -2.70 -2.30
CA ILE A 43 -3.21 -2.42 -3.73
C ILE A 43 -4.37 -1.47 -4.00
N GLY A 44 -5.54 -1.72 -3.42
CA GLY A 44 -6.72 -0.86 -3.60
C GLY A 44 -6.50 0.56 -3.11
N GLU A 45 -5.95 0.73 -1.90
CA GLU A 45 -5.69 2.05 -1.34
C GLU A 45 -4.59 2.78 -2.13
N ARG A 46 -3.55 2.05 -2.55
CA ARG A 46 -2.48 2.63 -3.36
C ARG A 46 -2.96 3.03 -4.75
N ALA A 47 -3.77 2.20 -5.41
CA ALA A 47 -4.38 2.50 -6.69
C ALA A 47 -5.27 3.75 -6.60
N LYS A 48 -6.05 3.88 -5.52
CA LYS A 48 -6.83 5.08 -5.23
C LYS A 48 -5.97 6.33 -5.10
N GLN A 49 -4.83 6.24 -4.39
CA GLN A 49 -3.87 7.35 -4.30
C GLN A 49 -3.33 7.76 -5.68
N ILE A 50 -2.94 6.77 -6.49
CA ILE A 50 -2.43 7.00 -7.86
C ILE A 50 -3.52 7.68 -8.71
N ALA A 51 -4.76 7.20 -8.64
CA ALA A 51 -5.89 7.80 -9.33
C ALA A 51 -6.18 9.25 -8.88
N SER A 52 -5.94 9.57 -7.61
CA SER A 52 -6.01 10.96 -7.08
C SER A 52 -4.79 11.82 -7.44
N GLY A 53 -3.84 11.30 -8.23
CA GLY A 53 -2.67 12.04 -8.70
C GLY A 53 -1.46 12.02 -7.74
N ALA A 54 -1.41 11.07 -6.80
CA ALA A 54 -0.23 10.87 -5.97
C ALA A 54 0.98 10.40 -6.80
N ALA A 55 2.20 10.68 -6.32
CA ALA A 55 3.41 10.23 -6.98
C ALA A 55 3.46 8.70 -7.06
N MET A 56 3.73 8.17 -8.25
CA MET A 56 3.86 6.75 -8.56
C MET A 56 5.29 6.43 -8.98
N SER A 57 5.77 5.22 -8.70
CA SER A 57 7.01 4.77 -9.31
C SER A 57 6.70 4.26 -10.70
N LEU A 58 7.16 4.95 -11.74
CA LEU A 58 7.25 4.32 -13.05
C LEU A 58 8.32 3.23 -12.97
N PRO A 59 8.11 2.05 -13.58
CA PRO A 59 9.17 1.08 -13.77
C PRO A 59 10.20 1.66 -14.74
N GLY A 60 11.18 2.40 -14.21
CA GLY A 60 12.34 2.87 -14.95
C GLY A 60 13.34 1.74 -15.13
N THR A 61 13.33 1.11 -16.31
CA THR A 61 14.52 0.87 -17.14
C THR A 61 15.84 0.68 -16.36
N ALA A 62 16.06 -0.49 -15.76
CA ALA A 62 17.43 -0.92 -15.39
C ALA A 62 18.18 -1.51 -16.60
N SER A 63 17.46 -1.98 -17.62
CA SER A 63 17.99 -2.27 -18.95
C SER A 63 17.78 -1.05 -19.83
N GLY A 64 18.85 -0.51 -20.42
CA GLY A 64 18.83 0.63 -21.34
C GLY A 64 18.18 0.36 -22.70
N LEU A 65 17.12 -0.44 -22.73
CA LEU A 65 16.26 -0.70 -23.88
C LEU A 65 14.81 -0.55 -23.36
N ASP A 66 13.97 0.13 -24.13
CA ASP A 66 12.52 0.28 -23.94
C ASP A 66 12.02 1.52 -23.18
N SER A 67 12.84 2.57 -23.01
CA SER A 67 12.30 3.89 -22.69
C SER A 67 11.45 4.47 -23.84
N VAL A 68 11.64 3.99 -25.09
CA VAL A 68 10.86 4.42 -26.26
C VAL A 68 9.58 3.58 -26.41
N GLU A 69 9.65 2.25 -26.32
CA GLU A 69 8.47 1.38 -26.44
C GLU A 69 7.49 1.55 -25.25
N THR A 70 8.01 1.83 -24.05
CA THR A 70 7.17 2.16 -22.89
C THR A 70 6.61 3.60 -22.98
N ALA A 71 7.35 4.53 -23.58
CA ALA A 71 6.90 5.91 -23.82
C ALA A 71 5.87 6.02 -24.95
N GLU A 72 5.85 5.09 -25.91
CA GLU A 72 4.82 5.03 -26.94
C GLU A 72 3.44 4.63 -26.39
N ARG A 73 3.39 3.83 -25.31
CA ARG A 73 2.11 3.51 -24.64
C ARG A 73 1.74 4.49 -23.53
N CYS A 74 2.70 5.08 -22.82
CA CYS A 74 2.42 6.04 -21.75
C CYS A 74 3.46 7.16 -21.72
N THR A 75 3.35 8.10 -22.64
CA THR A 75 4.15 9.34 -22.70
C THR A 75 3.90 10.27 -21.50
N ASN A 76 2.86 10.00 -20.70
CA ASN A 76 2.45 10.85 -19.59
C ASN A 76 2.08 9.97 -18.38
N PRO A 77 2.67 10.16 -17.18
CA PRO A 77 2.24 9.48 -15.93
C PRO A 77 0.81 9.88 -15.51
N ARG A 78 0.20 10.85 -16.20
CA ARG A 78 -1.22 11.24 -16.09
C ARG A 78 -2.08 10.75 -17.25
N SER A 79 -1.55 9.90 -18.13
CA SER A 79 -2.32 9.32 -19.22
C SER A 79 -3.36 8.35 -18.68
N LEU A 80 -4.60 8.44 -19.21
CA LEU A 80 -5.69 7.50 -18.93
C LEU A 80 -5.36 6.04 -19.34
N ALA A 81 -4.23 5.82 -20.04
CA ALA A 81 -3.76 4.52 -20.49
C ALA A 81 -3.01 3.70 -19.42
N VAL A 82 -2.66 4.30 -18.27
CA VAL A 82 -2.01 3.57 -17.16
C VAL A 82 -3.08 3.09 -16.18
N ASP A 83 -3.22 1.77 -16.00
CA ASP A 83 -4.08 1.20 -14.95
C ASP A 83 -3.46 1.43 -13.55
N PRO A 84 -4.13 2.20 -12.65
CA PRO A 84 -3.64 2.44 -11.29
C PRO A 84 -3.44 1.15 -10.46
N VAL A 85 -4.24 0.11 -10.72
CA VAL A 85 -4.13 -1.18 -10.00
C VAL A 85 -2.83 -1.89 -10.38
N MET A 86 -2.50 -1.93 -11.66
CA MET A 86 -1.24 -2.51 -12.13
C MET A 86 -0.03 -1.76 -11.56
N MET A 87 -0.09 -0.43 -11.52
CA MET A 87 0.99 0.38 -10.93
C MET A 87 1.14 0.14 -9.43
N ALA A 88 0.03 0.01 -8.70
CA ALA A 88 0.06 -0.34 -7.29
C ALA A 88 0.69 -1.74 -7.05
N LYS A 89 0.43 -2.71 -7.93
CA LYS A 89 1.07 -4.04 -7.88
C LYS A 89 2.59 -3.94 -8.09
N TYR A 90 3.05 -3.14 -9.06
CA TYR A 90 4.48 -2.89 -9.27
C TYR A 90 5.14 -2.16 -8.08
N ASP A 91 4.48 -1.13 -7.53
CA ASP A 91 4.94 -0.41 -6.34
C ASP A 91 5.08 -1.36 -5.12
N LEU A 92 4.13 -2.29 -4.96
CA LEU A 92 4.14 -3.29 -3.88
C LEU A 92 5.28 -4.29 -4.05
N LEU A 93 5.51 -4.78 -5.27
CA LEU A 93 6.62 -5.69 -5.59
C LEU A 93 7.99 -5.03 -5.34
N GLN A 94 8.12 -3.75 -5.68
CA GLN A 94 9.33 -2.95 -5.42
C GLN A 94 9.46 -2.50 -3.96
N ARG A 95 8.51 -2.85 -3.09
CA ARG A 95 8.44 -2.47 -1.67
C ARG A 95 8.48 -0.94 -1.42
N LYS A 96 8.00 -0.16 -2.38
CA LYS A 96 8.03 1.32 -2.33
C LYS A 96 6.82 1.93 -1.62
N ILE A 97 5.79 1.13 -1.34
CA ILE A 97 4.57 1.59 -0.67
C ILE A 97 4.87 1.92 0.80
N ARG A 98 4.78 3.21 1.14
CA ARG A 98 4.95 3.73 2.50
C ARG A 98 3.65 3.64 3.30
N MET A 99 3.15 2.43 3.50
CA MET A 99 1.99 2.14 4.33
C MET A 99 2.38 1.30 5.55
N LEU A 100 1.57 1.38 6.60
CA LEU A 100 1.69 0.56 7.80
C LEU A 100 0.52 -0.42 7.83
N VAL A 101 0.83 -1.69 8.08
CA VAL A 101 -0.15 -2.75 8.35
C VAL A 101 -0.27 -2.88 9.85
N ARG A 102 -1.50 -2.79 10.34
CA ARG A 102 -1.82 -2.92 11.76
C ARG A 102 -2.61 -4.21 11.98
N ARG A 103 -1.99 -5.18 12.66
CA ARG A 103 -2.60 -6.47 13.00
C ARG A 103 -3.10 -6.42 14.43
N VAL A 104 -4.35 -6.78 14.64
CA VAL A 104 -4.98 -6.81 15.97
C VAL A 104 -5.24 -8.26 16.35
N TRP A 105 -4.76 -8.66 17.52
CA TRP A 105 -4.98 -9.99 18.08
C TRP A 105 -6.32 -10.07 18.83
N PRO A 106 -6.88 -11.27 19.03
CA PRO A 106 -8.10 -11.46 19.82
C PRO A 106 -7.99 -10.88 21.24
N ASP A 107 -6.78 -10.87 21.81
CA ASP A 107 -6.48 -10.31 23.14
C ASP A 107 -6.45 -8.77 23.15
N GLY A 108 -6.64 -8.13 21.99
CA GLY A 108 -6.56 -6.68 21.80
C GLY A 108 -5.15 -6.14 21.57
N ALA A 109 -4.11 -6.98 21.67
CA ALA A 109 -2.74 -6.59 21.34
C ALA A 109 -2.62 -6.16 19.87
N VAL A 110 -1.84 -5.11 19.61
CA VAL A 110 -1.71 -4.49 18.28
C VAL A 110 -0.25 -4.53 17.84
N GLU A 111 -0.02 -4.98 16.61
CA GLU A 111 1.28 -4.90 15.94
C GLU A 111 1.20 -3.95 14.76
N THR A 112 2.08 -2.95 14.72
CA THR A 112 2.19 -2.00 13.62
C THR A 112 3.47 -2.28 12.84
N ILE A 113 3.33 -2.72 11.60
CA ILE A 113 4.43 -3.22 10.76
C ILE A 113 4.45 -2.45 9.43
N PRO A 114 5.60 -1.92 8.99
CA PRO A 114 5.70 -1.29 7.68
C PRO A 114 5.63 -2.32 6.56
N VAL A 115 4.88 -1.98 5.50
CA VAL A 115 4.69 -2.84 4.31
C VAL A 115 6.03 -3.18 3.65
N ASN A 116 7.01 -2.27 3.68
CA ASN A 116 8.34 -2.49 3.11
C ASN A 116 9.10 -3.68 3.74
N GLU A 117 8.80 -4.02 4.99
CA GLU A 117 9.45 -5.15 5.68
C GLU A 117 8.76 -6.48 5.41
N LEU A 118 7.49 -6.46 4.95
CA LEU A 118 6.71 -7.66 4.74
C LEU A 118 6.96 -8.27 3.35
N MET A 119 6.95 -9.60 3.30
CA MET A 119 7.12 -10.36 2.07
C MET A 119 5.78 -10.54 1.36
N VAL A 120 5.79 -10.42 0.03
CA VAL A 120 4.62 -10.65 -0.81
C VAL A 120 4.83 -11.95 -1.56
N ASP A 121 3.81 -12.79 -1.59
CA ASP A 121 3.79 -13.94 -2.49
C ASP A 121 3.54 -13.45 -3.91
N VAL A 122 4.51 -13.67 -4.80
CA VAL A 122 4.47 -13.19 -6.19
C VAL A 122 3.28 -13.81 -6.95
N THR A 123 2.86 -15.03 -6.56
CA THR A 123 1.70 -15.68 -7.17
C THR A 123 0.40 -14.91 -6.94
N MET A 124 0.30 -14.11 -5.86
CA MET A 124 -0.90 -13.33 -5.54
C MET A 124 -1.03 -12.03 -6.35
N LEU A 125 0.02 -11.60 -7.05
CA LEU A 125 0.01 -10.32 -7.76
C LEU A 125 -0.57 -10.45 -9.17
N ASP A 126 -0.81 -11.67 -9.67
CA ASP A 126 -1.30 -11.95 -11.02
C ASP A 126 -0.59 -11.09 -12.08
N LEU A 127 0.72 -10.89 -11.92
CA LEU A 127 1.57 -10.18 -12.87
C LEU A 127 1.93 -11.17 -13.99
N GLN A 128 0.92 -11.61 -14.74
CA GLN A 128 1.10 -12.33 -15.98
C GLN A 128 0.55 -11.45 -17.10
N TYR A 129 1.41 -11.16 -18.08
CA TYR A 129 1.03 -10.62 -19.39
C TYR A 129 0.88 -11.77 -20.38
#